data_AF-A0A8T5DXU4-F1
#
_entry.id   AF-A0A8T5DXU4-F1
#
_cell.length_a   1.000
_cell.length_b   1.000
_cell.length_c   1.000
_cell.angle_alpha   90.00
_cell.angle_beta   90.00
_cell.angle_gamma   90.00
#
_symmetry.space_group_name_H-M   'P 1'
#
loop_
_entity.id
_entity.type
_entity.pdbx_description
1 polymer ?
#
loop_
_entity_poly.entity_id
_entity_poly.type
_entity_poly.pdbx_seq_one_letter_code
_entity_poly.pdbx_strand_id
1 'polypeptide(L)'
;MKVIIDTNALIYAAKKKQDLATVIDRQILIPNLVIAELEKLTKTARKGADKAAAKLALQLIKHKKWKIIKLEAGHTDKMILKYAKEHSCDIYTFDKLLKAEHKL
;
A
#
# COMPACT_ATOMS: atom_id res chain seq x y z
N MET A 1 15.10 1.34 9.16
CA MET A 1 14.56 2.06 7.99
C MET A 1 13.05 1.82 7.89
N LYS A 2 12.29 2.74 7.31
CA LYS A 2 10.82 2.66 7.18
C LYS A 2 10.45 2.52 5.71
N VAL A 3 9.38 1.79 5.42
CA VAL A 3 8.88 1.64 4.05
C VAL A 3 7.39 1.94 4.00
N ILE A 4 6.98 2.70 3.00
CA ILE A 4 5.58 2.98 2.71
C ILE A 4 5.09 1.97 1.67
N ILE A 5 3.97 1.31 1.94
CA ILE A 5 3.37 0.36 1.00
C ILE A 5 2.19 1.01 0.30
N ASP A 6 2.17 0.90 -1.02
CA ASP A 6 1.10 1.39 -1.87
C ASP A 6 0.01 0.32 -2.11
N THR A 7 -1.17 0.74 -2.58
CA THR A 7 -2.34 -0.10 -2.89
C THR A 7 -1.98 -1.24 -3.83
N ASN A 8 -1.23 -0.98 -4.91
CA ASN A 8 -0.83 -2.00 -5.87
C ASN A 8 0.03 -3.10 -5.24
N ALA A 9 0.93 -2.73 -4.32
CA ALA A 9 1.74 -3.69 -3.59
C ALA A 9 0.91 -4.62 -2.71
N LEU A 10 -0.05 -4.06 -1.98
CA LEU A 10 -0.94 -4.81 -1.11
C LEU A 10 -1.86 -5.76 -1.89
N ILE A 11 -2.43 -5.29 -3.01
CA ILE A 11 -3.26 -6.11 -3.89
C ILE A 11 -2.45 -7.27 -4.48
N TYR A 12 -1.23 -7.01 -4.95
CA TYR A 12 -0.37 -8.05 -5.50
C TYR A 12 0.00 -9.10 -4.44
N ALA A 13 0.42 -8.65 -3.25
CA ALA A 13 0.74 -9.53 -2.13
C ALA A 13 -0.46 -10.40 -1.74
N ALA A 14 -1.66 -9.81 -1.68
CA ALA A 14 -2.90 -10.54 -1.43
C ALA A 14 -3.19 -11.60 -2.51
N LYS A 15 -3.06 -11.24 -3.80
CA LYS A 15 -3.26 -12.19 -4.92
C LYS A 15 -2.25 -13.34 -4.90
N LYS A 16 -1.01 -13.07 -4.51
CA LYS A 16 0.06 -14.07 -4.40
C LYS A 16 0.08 -14.81 -3.05
N LYS A 17 -0.81 -14.45 -2.12
CA LYS A 17 -0.81 -14.95 -0.73
C LYS A 17 0.56 -14.80 -0.06
N GLN A 18 1.26 -13.73 -0.38
CA GLN A 18 2.59 -13.43 0.13
C GLN A 18 2.48 -12.53 1.36
N ASP A 19 3.16 -12.90 2.43
CA ASP A 19 3.26 -12.06 3.62
C ASP A 19 4.36 -11.01 3.42
N LEU A 20 3.99 -9.74 3.33
CA LEU A 20 4.98 -8.66 3.18
C LEU A 20 5.88 -8.54 4.41
N ALA A 21 5.42 -8.93 5.60
CA ALA A 21 6.22 -8.89 6.81
C ALA A 21 7.37 -9.91 6.81
N THR A 22 7.31 -10.95 5.97
CA THR A 22 8.41 -11.92 5.83
C THR A 22 9.42 -11.53 4.76
N VAL A 23 9.08 -10.56 3.91
CA VAL A 23 9.92 -10.11 2.79
C VAL A 23 10.55 -8.75 3.06
N ILE A 24 9.90 -7.93 3.87
CA ILE A 24 10.35 -6.59 4.22
C ILE A 24 10.77 -6.59 5.70
N ASP A 25 12.07 -6.69 5.94
CA ASP A 25 12.68 -6.55 7.28
C ASP A 25 12.81 -5.07 7.70
N ARG A 26 11.71 -4.32 7.61
CA ARG A 26 11.64 -2.88 7.89
C ARG A 26 10.29 -2.53 8.47
N GLN A 27 10.20 -1.39 9.15
CA GLN A 27 8.92 -0.90 9.65
C GLN A 27 7.99 -0.54 8.47
N ILE A 28 6.89 -1.28 8.33
CA ILE A 28 5.86 -1.05 7.32
C ILE A 28 4.93 0.09 7.77
N LEU A 29 4.78 1.07 6.89
CA LEU A 29 3.85 2.19 6.99
C LEU A 29 2.75 2.06 5.94
N ILE A 30 1.50 2.14 6.36
CA ILE A 30 0.33 2.11 5.47
C ILE A 30 -0.36 3.48 5.49
N PRO A 31 -0.44 4.18 4.35
CA PRO A 31 -1.21 5.42 4.27
C PRO A 31 -2.70 5.20 4.51
N ASN A 32 -3.36 6.11 5.22
CA ASN A 32 -4.82 6.15 5.33
C ASN A 32 -5.51 6.24 3.96
N LEU A 33 -4.91 6.94 2.99
CA LEU A 33 -5.42 7.04 1.62
C LEU A 33 -5.48 5.66 0.93
N VAL A 34 -4.44 4.85 1.11
CA VAL A 34 -4.37 3.46 0.58
C VAL A 34 -5.47 2.59 1.20
N ILE A 35 -5.75 2.74 2.50
CA ILE A 35 -6.85 2.04 3.16
C ILE A 35 -8.19 2.44 2.54
N ALA A 36 -8.42 3.73 2.31
CA ALA A 36 -9.65 4.23 1.69
C ALA A 36 -9.83 3.71 0.25
N GLU A 37 -8.74 3.61 -0.52
CA GLU A 37 -8.76 3.01 -1.87
C GLU A 37 -9.12 1.53 -1.83
N LEU A 38 -8.54 0.75 -0.92
CA LEU A 38 -8.88 -0.65 -0.72
C LEU A 38 -10.35 -0.83 -0.32
N GLU A 39 -10.84 -0.02 0.63
CA GLU A 39 -12.25 -0.04 1.03
C GLU A 39 -13.18 0.28 -0.15
N LYS A 40 -12.83 1.29 -0.95
CA LYS A 40 -13.58 1.64 -2.17
C LYS A 40 -13.57 0.46 -3.16
N LEU A 41 -12.41 -0.16 -3.40
CA LEU A 41 -12.28 -1.33 -4.27
C LEU A 41 -13.15 -2.50 -3.80
N THR A 42 -13.29 -2.72 -2.48
CA THR A 42 -14.18 -3.79 -1.98
C THR A 42 -15.65 -3.56 -2.34
N LYS A 43 -16.05 -2.30 -2.58
CA LYS A 43 -17.42 -1.90 -2.92
C LYS A 43 -17.65 -1.79 -4.41
N THR A 44 -16.67 -1.29 -5.17
CA THR A 44 -16.85 -0.88 -6.57
C THR A 44 -16.23 -1.83 -7.59
N ALA A 45 -15.32 -2.73 -7.19
CA ALA A 45 -14.64 -3.62 -8.13
C ALA A 45 -15.64 -4.57 -8.82
N ARG A 46 -15.66 -4.54 -10.15
CA ARG A 46 -16.54 -5.39 -10.99
C ARG A 46 -16.10 -6.86 -10.99
N LYS A 47 -14.79 -7.11 -10.86
CA LYS A 47 -14.20 -8.46 -10.85
C LYS A 47 -14.13 -9.00 -9.42
N GLY A 48 -14.69 -10.20 -9.20
CA GLY A 48 -14.70 -10.85 -7.88
C GLY A 48 -13.29 -11.07 -7.31
N ALA A 49 -12.30 -11.34 -8.16
CA ALA A 49 -10.91 -11.54 -7.75
C ALA A 49 -10.27 -10.26 -7.17
N ASP A 50 -10.54 -9.08 -7.74
CA ASP A 50 -10.01 -7.81 -7.24
C ASP A 50 -10.67 -7.42 -5.91
N LYS A 51 -11.99 -7.64 -5.80
CA LYS A 51 -12.75 -7.46 -4.55
C LYS A 51 -12.22 -8.37 -3.43
N ALA A 52 -11.96 -9.64 -3.75
CA ALA A 52 -11.39 -10.60 -2.80
C ALA A 52 -9.97 -10.21 -2.37
N ALA A 53 -9.13 -9.77 -3.30
CA ALA A 53 -7.78 -9.30 -3.02
C ALA A 53 -7.77 -8.06 -2.11
N ALA A 54 -8.64 -7.07 -2.38
CA ALA A 54 -8.77 -5.87 -1.56
C ALA A 54 -9.25 -6.21 -0.14
N LYS A 55 -10.22 -7.13 -0.01
CA LYS A 55 -10.70 -7.60 1.29
C LYS A 55 -9.59 -8.31 2.09
N LEU A 56 -8.82 -9.17 1.43
CA LEU A 56 -7.69 -9.86 2.05
C LEU A 56 -6.59 -8.87 2.48
N ALA A 57 -6.27 -7.87 1.65
CA ALA A 57 -5.31 -6.82 1.99
C ALA A 57 -5.71 -6.06 3.26
N LEU A 58 -6.98 -5.65 3.38
CA LEU A 58 -7.50 -5.00 4.59
C LEU A 58 -7.40 -5.91 5.82
N GLN A 59 -7.71 -7.21 5.68
CA GLN A 59 -7.55 -8.18 6.76
C GLN A 59 -6.10 -8.34 7.20
N LEU A 60 -5.15 -8.37 6.25
CA LEU A 60 -3.72 -8.44 6.53
C LEU A 60 -3.24 -7.22 7.30
N ILE A 61 -3.60 -6.01 6.85
CA ILE A 61 -3.26 -4.75 7.54
C ILE A 61 -3.76 -4.79 9.00
N LYS A 62 -5.01 -5.21 9.21
CA LYS A 62 -5.61 -5.33 10.54
C LYS A 62 -4.91 -6.38 11.42
N HIS A 63 -4.61 -7.55 10.87
CA HIS A 63 -4.02 -8.66 11.61
C HIS A 63 -2.55 -8.39 11.98
N LYS A 64 -1.77 -7.83 11.05
CA LYS A 64 -0.34 -7.55 11.24
C LYS A 64 -0.06 -6.29 12.06
N LYS A 65 -1.09 -5.49 12.37
CA LYS A 65 -0.98 -4.24 13.14
C LYS A 65 0.10 -3.30 12.57
N TRP A 66 0.20 -3.22 11.25
CA TRP A 66 1.13 -2.28 10.59
C TRP A 66 0.78 -0.84 10.96
N LYS A 67 1.79 0.03 10.98
CA LYS A 67 1.61 1.42 11.40
C LYS A 67 0.85 2.18 10.31
N ILE A 68 -0.33 2.68 10.65
CA ILE A 68 -1.11 3.55 9.76
C ILE A 68 -0.60 4.97 9.90
N ILE A 69 -0.26 5.61 8.79
CA ILE A 69 0.13 7.03 8.73
C ILE A 69 -1.01 7.84 8.13
N LYS A 70 -1.28 9.01 8.73
CA LYS A 70 -2.26 9.96 8.20
C LYS A 70 -1.56 10.87 7.20
N LEU A 71 -1.99 10.80 5.95
CA LEU A 71 -1.66 11.75 4.90
C LEU A 71 -2.85 12.68 4.67
N GLU A 72 -2.55 13.90 4.25
CA GLU A 72 -3.57 14.89 3.85
C GLU A 72 -4.35 14.40 2.62
N ALA A 73 -5.55 14.94 2.42
CA ALA A 73 -6.35 14.62 1.25
C ALA A 73 -5.64 15.09 -0.03
N GLY A 74 -5.66 14.26 -1.07
CA GLY A 74 -5.00 14.56 -2.34
C GLY A 74 -4.79 13.30 -3.18
N HIS A 75 -4.00 13.44 -4.24
CA HIS A 75 -3.59 12.31 -5.07
C HIS A 75 -2.65 11.39 -4.26
N THR A 76 -3.06 10.15 -4.02
CA THR A 76 -2.37 9.18 -3.15
C THR A 76 -0.87 9.12 -3.45
N ASP A 77 -0.49 8.95 -4.71
CA ASP A 77 0.92 8.87 -5.12
C ASP A 77 1.72 10.10 -4.73
N LYS A 78 1.19 11.31 -5.00
CA LYS A 78 1.86 12.57 -4.67
C LYS A 78 2.06 12.71 -3.16
N MET A 79 1.09 12.29 -2.37
CA MET A 79 1.15 12.35 -0.91
C MET A 79 2.13 11.32 -0.35
N ILE A 80 2.15 10.10 -0.88
CA ILE A 80 3.13 9.07 -0.53
C ILE A 80 4.55 9.56 -0.82
N LEU A 81 4.76 10.17 -1.99
CA LEU A 81 6.05 10.71 -2.40
C LEU A 81 6.52 11.86 -1.52
N LYS A 82 5.64 12.82 -1.24
CA LYS A 82 5.93 13.94 -0.33
C LYS A 82 6.37 13.42 1.03
N TYR A 83 5.59 12.50 1.61
CA TYR A 83 5.90 11.90 2.91
C TYR A 83 7.23 11.13 2.89
N ALA A 84 7.48 10.34 1.83
CA ALA A 84 8.71 9.58 1.68
C ALA A 84 9.95 10.48 1.68
N LYS A 85 9.89 11.60 0.95
CA LYS A 85 10.98 12.60 0.90
C LYS A 85 11.18 13.29 2.24
N GLU A 86 10.11 13.77 2.86
CA GLU A 86 10.17 14.51 4.14
C GLU A 86 10.67 13.63 5.30
N HIS A 87 10.35 12.33 5.29
CA HIS A 87 10.66 11.42 6.38
C HIS A 87 11.74 10.38 6.05
N SER A 88 12.43 10.51 4.92
CA SER A 88 13.47 9.58 4.45
C SER A 88 13.00 8.10 4.51
N CYS A 89 11.83 7.84 3.93
CA CYS A 89 11.25 6.51 3.85
C CYS A 89 11.34 5.97 2.42
N ASP A 90 11.55 4.67 2.28
CA ASP A 90 11.48 4.01 0.97
C ASP A 90 10.01 3.74 0.59
N ILE A 91 9.74 3.57 -0.70
CA ILE A 91 8.41 3.22 -1.21
C ILE A 91 8.46 1.82 -1.80
N TYR A 92 7.54 0.96 -1.37
CA TYR A 92 7.37 -0.37 -1.91
C TYR A 92 6.14 -0.42 -2.81
N THR A 93 6.38 -0.51 -4.11
CA THR A 93 5.35 -0.57 -5.15
C THR A 93 5.72 -1.62 -6.21
N PHE A 94 4.70 -2.25 -6.79
CA PHE A 94 4.85 -3.06 -8.00
C PHE A 94 4.43 -2.32 -9.27
N ASP A 95 4.08 -1.04 -9.15
CA ASP A 95 3.78 -0.21 -10.31
C ASP A 95 5.08 0.18 -11.03
N LYS A 96 5.16 -0.14 -12.33
CA LYS A 96 6.32 0.19 -13.16
C LYS A 96 6.44 1.70 -13.40
N LEU A 97 5.33 2.43 -13.46
CA LEU A 97 5.30 3.87 -13.68
C LEU A 97 5.85 4.62 -12.46
N LEU A 98 5.40 4.21 -11.26
CA LEU A 98 5.85 4.82 -10.00
C LEU A 98 7.36 4.63 -9.78
N LYS A 99 7.92 3.50 -10.22
CA LYS A 99 9.38 3.24 -10.24
C LYS A 99 10.13 4.14 -11.23
N ALA A 100 9.60 4.25 -12.46
CA ALA A 100 10.24 4.99 -13.55
C ALA A 100 10.32 6.49 -13.25
N GLU A 101 9.28 7.08 -12.66
CA GLU A 101 9.28 8.50 -12.30
C GLU A 101 10.24 8.83 -11.13
N HIS A 102 10.66 7.84 -10.33
CA HIS A 102 11.29 8.11 -9.03
C HIS A 102 12.62 7.40 -8.76
N LYS A 103 13.19 6.64 -9.73
CA LYS A 103 14.44 5.87 -9.57
C LYS A 103 14.48 5.07 -8.24
N LEU A 104 13.36 4.45 -7.89
CA LEU A 104 13.26 3.47 -6.79
C LEU A 104 13.84 2.11 -7.19
#